data_AF-A0A7X3G8G9-F1
#
_entry.id   AF-A0A7X3G8G9-F1
#
_cell.length_a   1.000
_cell.length_b   1.000
_cell.length_c   1.000
_cell.angle_alpha   90.00
_cell.angle_beta   90.00
_cell.angle_gamma   90.00
#
_symmetry.space_group_name_H-M   'P 1'
#
loop_
_entity.id
_entity.type
_entity.pdbx_description
1 polymer ?
#
loop_
_entity_poly.entity_id
_entity_poly.type
_entity_poly.pdbx_seq_one_letter_code
_entity_poly.pdbx_strand_id
1 'polypeptide(L)' 'MESNWSYFRKQWLMILGFLLMTFFLFFLGLLFGYSVLGEGKQPLDILSPTTWKELMDKLH' A
#
# COMPACT_ATOMS: atom_id res chain seq x y z
N MET A 1 0.94 -26.73 31.69
CA MET A 1 1.31 -26.18 30.37
C MET A 1 1.11 -24.67 30.48
N GLU A 2 2.19 -23.94 30.79
CA GLU A 2 2.17 -22.47 30.81
C GLU A 2 1.80 -21.98 29.40
N SER A 3 0.65 -21.34 29.26
CA SER A 3 0.12 -20.89 27.98
C SER A 3 0.99 -19.75 27.44
N ASN A 4 1.91 -20.09 26.53
CA ASN A 4 2.79 -19.15 25.81
C ASN A 4 2.04 -18.17 24.87
N TRP A 5 0.76 -17.93 25.10
CA TRP A 5 -0.12 -17.07 24.32
C TRP A 5 0.37 -15.62 24.21
N SER A 6 1.05 -15.13 25.25
CA SER A 6 1.65 -13.79 25.28
C SER A 6 2.73 -13.61 24.21
N TYR A 7 3.51 -14.67 23.93
CA TYR A 7 4.56 -14.64 22.91
C TYR A 7 3.98 -14.57 21.50
N PHE A 8 2.96 -15.38 21.23
CA PHE A 8 2.26 -15.35 19.93
C PHE A 8 1.66 -13.97 19.64
N ARG A 9 0.97 -13.35 20.61
CA ARG A 9 0.39 -12.01 20.43
C ARG A 9 1.45 -10.96 20.11
N LYS A 10 2.60 -11.00 20.79
CA LYS A 10 3.69 -10.04 20.58
C LYS A 10 4.34 -10.19 19.20
N GLN A 11 4.55 -11.43 18.75
CA GLN A 11 5.06 -11.71 17.40
C GLN A 11 4.08 -11.27 16.32
N TRP A 12 2.78 -11.57 16.48
CA TRP A 12 1.74 -11.12 15.55
C TRP A 12 1.66 -9.60 15.45
N LEU A 13 1.79 -8.88 16.57
CA LEU A 13 1.83 -7.41 16.57
C LEU A 13 3.07 -6.86 15.85
N MET A 14 4.23 -7.48 16.00
CA MET A 14 5.44 -7.09 15.27
C MET A 14 5.29 -7.31 13.76
N ILE A 15 4.76 -8.47 13.35
CA ILE A 15 4.49 -8.77 11.94
C ILE A 15 3.46 -7.81 11.37
N LEU A 16 2.37 -7.56 12.09
CA LEU A 16 1.33 -6.61 11.67
C LEU A 16 1.89 -5.19 11.54
N GLY A 17 2.75 -4.77 12.48
CA GLY A 17 3.43 -3.48 12.41
C GLY A 17 4.32 -3.35 11.18
N PHE A 18 5.13 -4.36 10.88
CA PHE A 18 5.94 -4.40 9.66
C PHE A 18 5.09 -4.40 8.40
N LEU A 19 4.02 -5.18 8.37
CA LEU A 19 3.10 -5.24 7.25
C LEU A 19 2.46 -3.89 6.97
N LEU A 20 1.98 -3.21 8.02
CA LEU A 20 1.42 -1.85 7.90
C LEU A 20 2.45 -0.85 7.41
N MET A 21 3.69 -0.94 7.89
CA MET A 21 4.76 -0.03 7.45
C MET A 21 5.09 -0.21 5.97
N THR A 22 5.23 -1.46 5.51
CA THR A 22 5.44 -1.77 4.08
C THR A 22 4.25 -1.33 3.24
N PHE A 23 3.02 -1.56 3.72
CA PHE A 23 1.81 -1.15 3.02
C PHE A 23 1.72 0.37 2.89
N PHE A 24 2.11 1.11 3.94
CA PHE A 24 2.17 2.56 3.92
C PHE A 24 3.20 3.08 2.91
N LEU A 25 4.40 2.49 2.89
CA LEU A 25 5.43 2.83 1.89
C LEU A 25 4.96 2.51 0.46
N PHE A 26 4.25 1.40 0.28
CA PHE A 26 3.67 1.03 -1.00
C PHE A 26 2.62 2.04 -1.47
N PHE A 27 1.72 2.47 -0.59
CA PHE A 27 0.75 3.53 -0.88
C PHE A 27 1.45 4.83 -1.25
N LEU A 28 2.46 5.25 -0.48
CA LEU A 28 3.24 6.43 -0.81
C LEU A 28 3.91 6.31 -2.18
N GLY A 29 4.48 5.15 -2.50
CA GLY A 29 5.06 4.85 -3.81
C GLY A 29 4.04 4.95 -4.94
N LEU A 30 2.82 4.43 -4.75
CA LEU A 30 1.73 4.55 -5.72
C LEU A 30 1.27 5.99 -5.91
N LEU A 31 1.07 6.75 -4.83
CA LEU A 31 0.67 8.15 -4.89
C LEU A 31 1.73 8.99 -5.60
N PHE A 32 3.01 8.77 -5.27
CA PHE A 32 4.13 9.49 -5.87
C PHE A 32 4.33 9.08 -7.34
N GLY A 33 4.27 7.79 -7.64
CA GLY A 33 4.35 7.26 -9.00
C GLY A 33 3.21 7.78 -9.87
N TYR A 34 1.98 7.81 -9.37
CA TYR A 34 0.83 8.37 -10.10
C TYR A 34 0.94 9.89 -10.31
N SER A 35 1.39 10.62 -9.29
CA SER A 35 1.53 12.08 -9.40
C SER A 35 2.65 12.47 -10.38
N VAL A 36 3.75 11.71 -10.41
CA VAL A 36 4.92 12.01 -11.25
C VAL A 36 4.79 11.42 -12.66
N LEU A 37 4.41 10.15 -12.79
CA LEU A 37 4.31 9.45 -14.08
C LEU A 37 2.92 9.56 -14.72
N GLY A 38 1.86 9.63 -13.89
CA GLY A 38 0.47 9.60 -14.35
C GLY A 38 -0.11 10.97 -14.73
N GLU A 39 0.60 12.07 -14.43
CA GLU A 39 0.07 13.45 -14.52
C GLU A 39 -1.21 13.66 -13.68
N GLY A 40 -1.39 12.81 -12.67
CA GLY A 40 -2.58 12.78 -11.83
C GLY A 40 -2.74 14.03 -10.98
N LYS A 41 -3.84 14.77 -11.19
CA LYS A 41 -4.14 15.98 -10.40
C LYS A 41 -4.50 15.66 -8.94
N GLN A 42 -5.10 14.50 -8.68
CA GLN A 42 -5.48 14.07 -7.35
C GLN A 42 -4.83 12.73 -7.02
N PRO A 43 -3.88 12.67 -6.07
CA PRO A 43 -3.12 11.46 -5.77
C PRO A 43 -4.00 10.24 -5.44
N LEU A 44 -5.17 10.47 -4.84
CA LEU A 44 -6.12 9.42 -4.45
C LEU A 44 -6.81 8.74 -5.65
N ASP A 45 -6.78 9.34 -6.83
CA ASP A 45 -7.39 8.77 -8.03
C ASP A 45 -6.73 7.46 -8.46
N ILE A 46 -5.49 7.19 -8.03
CA ILE A 46 -4.81 5.90 -8.25
C ILE A 46 -5.57 4.70 -7.66
N LEU A 47 -6.49 4.93 -6.71
CA LEU A 47 -7.35 3.90 -6.15
C LEU A 47 -8.60 3.64 -6.99
N SER A 48 -8.89 4.50 -7.97
CA SER A 48 -10.04 4.37 -8.86
C SER A 48 -9.72 3.41 -10.02
N PRO A 49 -10.65 2.52 -10.40
CA PRO A 49 -10.46 1.63 -11.54
C PRO A 49 -10.31 2.37 -12.88
N THR A 50 -10.87 3.58 -12.98
CA THR A 50 -10.80 4.44 -14.16
C THR A 50 -9.38 4.92 -14.44
N THR A 51 -8.64 5.31 -13.41
CA THR A 51 -7.24 5.74 -13.53
C THR A 51 -6.33 4.62 -14.01
N TRP A 52 -6.58 3.38 -13.61
CA TRP A 52 -5.83 2.23 -14.12
C TRP A 52 -6.06 1.99 -15.60
N LYS A 53 -7.28 2.24 -16.12
CA LYS A 53 -7.54 2.19 -17.56
C LYS A 53 -6.76 3.27 -18.31
N GLU A 54 -6.79 4.51 -17.84
CA GLU A 54 -6.04 5.61 -18.46
C GLU A 54 -4.53 5.37 -18.45
N LEU A 55 -3.98 4.83 -17.35
CA LEU A 55 -2.55 4.47 -17.27
C LEU A 55 -2.19 3.36 -18.25
N MET A 56 -3.02 2.33 -18.37
CA MET A 56 -2.82 1.23 -19.32
C MET A 56 -2.93 1.70 -20.77
N ASP A 57 -3.88 2.60 -21.06
CA ASP A 57 -4.03 3.21 -22.39
C ASP A 57 -2.83 4.11 -22.75
N LYS A 58 -2.22 4.81 -21.78
CA LYS A 58 -0.99 5.58 -21.99
C LYS A 58 0.25 4.69 -22.26
N LEU A 59 0.23 3.44 -21.83
CA LEU A 59 1.34 2.49 -21.96
C LEU A 59 1.31 1.70 -23.28
N HIS A 60 0.22 1.76 -24.04
CA HIS A 60 0.03 1.13 -25.34
C HIS A 60 0.35 2.12 -26.46
#